data_AF-A0AA38LQQ2-F1
#
_entry.id   AF-A0AA38LQQ2-F1
#
_cell.length_a   1.000
_cell.length_b   1.000
_cell.length_c   1.000
_cell.angle_alpha   90.00
_cell.angle_beta   90.00
_cell.angle_gamma   90.00
#
_symmetry.space_group_name_H-M   'P 1'
#
loop_
_entity.id
_entity.type
_entity.pdbx_description
1 polymer ?
#
loop_
_entity_poly.entity_id
_entity_poly.type
_entity_poly.pdbx_seq_one_letter_code
_entity_poly.pdbx_strand_id
1 'polypeptide(L)'
;MPSAWTTVPLNSPDFAPLGNLVNPKPSSDGSELRLNTGNGTDWWRVPFPAPGRDDTSGGVWGFKRKIGKEGFEVRCELQVDAGSKQQFDQAALLIQLSPTEWAKTGAEFDHGKMWYGAVVCNPFSDWSIQPKSDLTRFTFSLDPTLTTLRIYLGPGSSSPSSAEDGDIMIREVKSFGLISAGLAHITPGSVPEDTDPAAKLADMEVTVGVMACSPIGKGEGPECVFRRFEMRDGVRSEA
;
A
#
# COMPACT_ATOMS: atom_id res chain seq x y z
N MET A 1 22.31 3.25 4.10
CA MET A 1 21.90 3.61 2.71
C MET A 1 21.04 2.47 2.21
N PRO A 2 19.85 2.73 1.66
CA PRO A 2 18.99 1.66 1.17
C PRO A 2 19.66 0.91 0.02
N SER A 3 19.30 -0.37 -0.15
CA SER A 3 19.80 -1.20 -1.24
C SER A 3 19.24 -0.76 -2.60
N ALA A 4 19.78 -1.31 -3.68
CA ALA A 4 19.25 -1.05 -5.01
C ALA A 4 17.84 -1.63 -5.16
N TRP A 5 16.98 -0.94 -5.92
CA TRP A 5 15.67 -1.46 -6.28
C TRP A 5 15.79 -2.77 -7.05
N THR A 6 14.99 -3.74 -6.65
CA THR A 6 14.85 -5.02 -7.32
C THR A 6 13.40 -5.18 -7.76
N THR A 7 13.19 -5.46 -9.05
CA THR A 7 11.87 -5.80 -9.58
C THR A 7 11.48 -7.20 -9.12
N VAL A 8 10.30 -7.33 -8.52
CA VAL A 8 9.67 -8.62 -8.24
C VAL A 8 8.67 -8.88 -9.38
N PRO A 9 8.89 -9.90 -10.23
CA PRO A 9 7.95 -10.22 -11.31
C PRO A 9 6.55 -10.51 -10.75
N LEU A 10 5.52 -9.93 -11.35
CA LEU A 10 4.13 -10.07 -10.89
C LEU A 10 3.56 -11.48 -11.11
N ASN A 11 4.27 -12.33 -11.85
CA ASN A 11 4.03 -13.76 -12.00
C ASN A 11 4.94 -14.63 -11.12
N SER A 12 5.72 -14.03 -10.20
CA SER A 12 6.54 -14.77 -9.23
C SER A 12 5.66 -15.73 -8.42
N PRO A 13 6.15 -16.95 -8.08
CA PRO A 13 5.43 -17.88 -7.21
C PRO A 13 5.18 -17.33 -5.80
N ASP A 14 5.85 -16.25 -5.39
CA ASP A 14 5.60 -15.61 -4.10
C ASP A 14 4.22 -14.97 -4.05
N PHE A 15 3.76 -14.41 -5.16
CA PHE A 15 2.47 -13.75 -5.23
C PHE A 15 1.32 -14.75 -5.20
N ALA A 16 0.35 -14.45 -4.34
CA ALA A 16 -0.88 -15.22 -4.22
C ALA A 16 -2.10 -14.30 -4.17
N PRO A 17 -3.28 -14.80 -4.57
CA PRO A 17 -4.53 -14.11 -4.30
C PRO A 17 -4.86 -14.20 -2.81
N LEU A 18 -5.04 -13.06 -2.16
CA LEU A 18 -5.45 -12.95 -0.76
C LEU A 18 -6.82 -12.25 -0.72
N GLY A 19 -7.73 -12.74 0.12
CA GLY A 19 -9.10 -12.21 0.19
C GLY A 19 -9.91 -12.43 -1.11
N ASN A 20 -10.84 -11.54 -1.41
CA ASN A 20 -11.77 -11.67 -2.54
C ASN A 20 -11.21 -11.08 -3.84
N LEU A 21 -10.01 -11.51 -4.23
CA LEU A 21 -9.38 -11.04 -5.47
C LEU A 21 -10.04 -11.69 -6.70
N VAL A 22 -10.35 -10.87 -7.71
CA VAL A 22 -11.02 -11.33 -8.93
C VAL A 22 -10.03 -11.41 -10.10
N ASN A 23 -9.86 -12.62 -10.64
CA ASN A 23 -9.17 -12.93 -11.90
C ASN A 23 -7.84 -12.16 -12.12
N PRO A 24 -6.83 -12.31 -11.24
CA PRO A 24 -5.51 -11.74 -11.51
C PRO A 24 -4.92 -12.30 -12.79
N LYS A 25 -4.46 -11.42 -13.68
CA LYS A 25 -3.86 -11.78 -14.96
C LYS A 25 -2.45 -11.18 -15.05
N PRO A 26 -1.43 -11.80 -14.44
CA PRO A 26 -0.06 -11.39 -14.65
C PRO A 26 0.39 -11.76 -16.08
N SER A 27 1.19 -10.90 -16.70
CA SER A 27 1.78 -11.18 -18.01
C SER A 27 2.79 -12.32 -17.93
N SER A 28 3.07 -12.98 -19.07
CA SER A 28 4.02 -14.09 -19.13
C SER A 28 5.44 -13.71 -18.72
N ASP A 29 5.83 -12.44 -18.92
CA ASP A 29 7.12 -11.89 -18.51
C ASP A 29 7.08 -11.26 -17.10
N GLY A 30 5.93 -11.26 -16.42
CA GLY A 30 5.74 -10.70 -15.08
C GLY A 30 5.87 -9.17 -14.99
N SER A 31 5.94 -8.47 -16.13
CA SER A 31 6.08 -7.00 -16.15
C SER A 31 4.79 -6.26 -15.81
N GLU A 32 3.64 -6.91 -16.00
CA GLU A 32 2.32 -6.33 -15.85
C GLU A 32 1.37 -7.28 -15.11
N LEU A 33 0.46 -6.71 -14.32
CA LEU A 33 -0.69 -7.40 -13.74
C LEU A 33 -1.95 -6.60 -14.07
N ARG A 34 -2.93 -7.28 -14.66
CA ARG A 34 -4.29 -6.74 -14.82
C ARG A 34 -5.20 -7.29 -13.74
N LEU A 35 -5.89 -6.40 -13.04
CA LEU A 35 -6.89 -6.70 -12.03
C LEU A 35 -8.20 -6.02 -12.38
N ASN A 36 -9.32 -6.72 -12.16
CA ASN A 36 -10.63 -6.10 -12.10
C ASN A 36 -11.02 -5.90 -10.63
N THR A 37 -11.74 -4.82 -10.34
CA THR A 37 -12.24 -4.57 -9.00
C THR A 37 -13.34 -5.58 -8.63
N GLY A 38 -13.22 -6.24 -7.48
CA GLY A 38 -14.25 -7.15 -6.96
C GLY A 38 -15.46 -6.41 -6.39
N ASN A 39 -16.67 -6.87 -6.71
CA ASN A 39 -17.92 -6.23 -6.26
C ASN A 39 -18.14 -6.33 -4.76
N GLY A 40 -18.65 -5.24 -4.18
CA GLY A 40 -19.01 -5.18 -2.76
C GLY A 40 -17.82 -5.33 -1.83
N THR A 41 -16.60 -5.09 -2.32
CA THR A 41 -15.38 -5.19 -1.53
C THR A 41 -14.81 -3.81 -1.21
N ASP A 42 -14.22 -3.66 -0.03
CA ASP A 42 -13.59 -2.43 0.42
C ASP A 42 -12.48 -2.69 1.46
N TRP A 43 -11.70 -1.65 1.73
CA TRP A 43 -10.76 -1.54 2.84
C TRP A 43 -11.04 -0.24 3.58
N TRP A 44 -11.78 -0.32 4.68
CA TRP A 44 -12.16 0.80 5.52
C TRP A 44 -12.49 0.34 6.95
N ARG A 45 -12.08 1.09 7.98
CA ARG A 45 -12.44 0.81 9.37
C ARG A 45 -12.94 2.05 10.07
N VAL A 46 -14.03 1.92 10.81
CA VAL A 46 -14.63 2.98 11.62
C VAL A 46 -14.79 2.55 13.08
N PRO A 47 -14.57 3.44 14.05
CA PRO A 47 -14.94 3.14 15.44
C PRO A 47 -16.46 3.16 15.59
N PHE A 48 -17.02 2.41 16.54
CA PHE A 48 -18.35 2.73 17.04
C PHE A 48 -18.30 4.06 17.82
N PRO A 49 -19.21 5.02 17.62
CA PRO A 49 -20.43 4.99 16.79
C PRO A 49 -20.30 5.74 15.44
N ALA A 50 -19.09 5.90 14.89
CA ALA A 50 -18.88 6.62 13.65
C ALA A 50 -19.67 5.97 12.49
N PRO A 51 -20.29 6.78 11.61
CA PRO A 51 -20.99 6.28 10.44
C PRO A 51 -19.98 5.77 9.40
N GLY A 52 -20.39 4.79 8.60
CA GLY A 52 -19.56 4.19 7.56
C GLY A 52 -19.65 2.68 7.57
N ARG A 53 -19.03 2.04 6.57
CA ARG A 53 -18.91 0.59 6.50
C ARG A 53 -17.54 0.19 7.07
N ASP A 54 -17.51 -0.65 8.09
CA ASP A 54 -16.29 -1.36 8.49
C ASP A 54 -16.16 -2.61 7.61
N ASP A 55 -15.12 -2.66 6.78
CA ASP A 55 -14.93 -3.68 5.74
C ASP A 55 -13.44 -3.85 5.41
N THR A 56 -12.98 -5.08 5.39
CA THR A 56 -11.61 -5.45 4.97
C THR A 56 -11.64 -6.62 3.99
N SER A 57 -12.68 -6.68 3.16
CA SER A 57 -12.93 -7.78 2.22
C SER A 57 -12.24 -7.62 0.86
N GLY A 58 -11.60 -6.47 0.61
CA GLY A 58 -10.86 -6.19 -0.62
C GLY A 58 -9.77 -7.22 -0.93
N GLY A 59 -9.78 -7.74 -2.16
CA GLY A 59 -8.77 -8.68 -2.63
C GLY A 59 -7.40 -8.04 -2.87
N VAL A 60 -6.34 -8.79 -2.56
CA VAL A 60 -4.94 -8.36 -2.72
C VAL A 60 -4.19 -9.42 -3.52
N TRP A 61 -3.48 -9.01 -4.57
CA TRP A 61 -2.43 -9.82 -5.18
C TRP A 61 -1.13 -9.48 -4.47
N GLY A 62 -0.68 -10.36 -3.58
CA GLY A 62 0.42 -10.02 -2.68
C GLY A 62 1.07 -11.23 -2.04
N PHE A 63 2.04 -10.94 -1.19
CA PHE A 63 2.81 -11.93 -0.45
C PHE A 63 3.27 -11.37 0.88
N LYS A 64 3.70 -12.26 1.78
CA LYS A 64 4.27 -11.86 3.07
C LYS A 64 5.78 -11.71 2.96
N ARG A 65 6.32 -10.73 3.66
CA ARG A 65 7.76 -10.58 3.88
C ARG A 65 8.06 -10.16 5.30
N LYS A 66 9.29 -10.40 5.73
CA LYS A 66 9.84 -9.82 6.96
C LYS A 66 10.11 -8.33 6.80
N ILE A 67 9.92 -7.54 7.85
CA ILE A 67 10.28 -6.11 7.88
C ILE A 67 11.78 -5.92 7.63
N GLY A 68 12.62 -6.75 8.26
CA GLY A 68 14.07 -6.64 8.20
C GLY A 68 14.64 -5.55 9.11
N LYS A 69 15.93 -5.64 9.41
CA LYS A 69 16.61 -4.75 10.39
C LYS A 69 16.72 -3.29 9.92
N GLU A 70 16.65 -3.06 8.62
CA GLU A 70 16.79 -1.73 8.02
C GLU A 70 15.44 -1.14 7.59
N GLY A 71 14.35 -1.88 7.76
CA GLY A 71 13.06 -1.57 7.16
C GLY A 71 13.12 -1.79 5.65
N PHE A 72 12.15 -1.25 4.93
CA PHE A 72 12.12 -1.40 3.48
C PHE A 72 11.27 -0.35 2.78
N GLU A 73 11.44 -0.28 1.47
CA GLU A 73 10.52 0.39 0.57
C GLU A 73 9.93 -0.56 -0.46
N VAL A 74 8.69 -0.32 -0.83
CA VAL A 74 7.98 -1.04 -1.89
C VAL A 74 7.26 -0.03 -2.76
N ARG A 75 7.33 -0.20 -4.07
CA ARG A 75 6.67 0.69 -5.03
C ARG A 75 6.06 -0.07 -6.18
N CYS A 76 5.05 0.54 -6.80
CA CYS A 76 4.40 0.01 -7.99
C CYS A 76 3.87 1.17 -8.85
N GLU A 77 3.88 0.99 -10.16
CA GLU A 77 3.21 1.88 -11.09
C GLU A 77 1.77 1.44 -11.31
N LEU A 78 0.86 2.40 -11.22
CA LEU A 78 -0.57 2.19 -11.40
C LEU A 78 -1.09 2.97 -12.60
N GLN A 79 -1.78 2.26 -13.48
CA GLN A 79 -2.61 2.84 -14.53
C GLN A 79 -4.05 2.34 -14.35
N VAL A 80 -5.01 3.26 -14.30
CA VAL A 80 -6.43 2.94 -14.25
C VAL A 80 -7.06 3.34 -15.58
N ASP A 81 -7.74 2.41 -16.25
CA ASP A 81 -8.45 2.70 -17.49
C ASP A 81 -9.57 3.72 -17.24
N ALA A 82 -9.85 4.58 -18.22
CA ALA A 82 -10.94 5.55 -18.22
C ALA A 82 -12.32 4.91 -18.54
N GLY A 83 -12.39 3.60 -18.70
CA GLY A 83 -13.63 2.82 -18.88
C GLY A 83 -14.69 3.02 -17.77
N SER A 84 -15.72 2.18 -17.73
CA SER A 84 -16.84 2.36 -16.79
C SER A 84 -16.38 2.31 -15.34
N LYS A 85 -16.32 3.49 -14.70
CA LYS A 85 -15.99 3.67 -13.29
C LYS A 85 -17.27 3.86 -12.50
N GLN A 86 -17.36 3.18 -11.38
CA GLN A 86 -18.39 3.34 -10.37
C GLN A 86 -17.80 4.11 -9.19
N GLN A 87 -18.68 4.79 -8.47
CA GLN A 87 -18.31 5.53 -7.27
C GLN A 87 -17.59 4.58 -6.28
N PHE A 88 -16.48 5.05 -5.72
CA PHE A 88 -15.55 4.34 -4.85
C PHE A 88 -14.75 3.20 -5.48
N ASP A 89 -14.73 3.04 -6.80
CA ASP A 89 -13.80 2.09 -7.42
C ASP A 89 -12.35 2.50 -7.11
N GLN A 90 -11.56 1.53 -6.65
CA GLN A 90 -10.23 1.74 -6.11
C GLN A 90 -9.21 0.79 -6.72
N ALA A 91 -7.99 1.28 -6.91
CA ALA A 91 -6.81 0.47 -7.22
C ALA A 91 -5.61 1.03 -6.47
N ALA A 92 -4.88 0.20 -5.74
CA ALA A 92 -3.85 0.68 -4.82
C ALA A 92 -2.72 -0.31 -4.58
N LEU A 93 -1.57 0.22 -4.20
CA LEU A 93 -0.54 -0.51 -3.45
C LEU A 93 -1.02 -0.64 -2.00
N LEU A 94 -0.77 -1.79 -1.38
CA LEU A 94 -1.19 -2.10 -0.02
C LEU A 94 -0.03 -2.67 0.81
N ILE A 95 0.03 -2.23 2.07
CA ILE A 95 0.77 -2.90 3.14
C ILE A 95 -0.18 -3.24 4.29
N GLN A 96 -0.04 -4.43 4.88
CA GLN A 96 -0.87 -4.86 5.99
C GLN A 96 -0.03 -5.59 7.04
N LEU A 97 -0.01 -5.06 8.27
CA LEU A 97 0.57 -5.70 9.44
C LEU A 97 -0.46 -6.57 10.17
N SER A 98 -1.72 -6.08 10.23
CA SER A 98 -2.82 -6.80 10.88
C SER A 98 -4.17 -6.35 10.33
N PRO A 99 -5.29 -6.97 10.73
CA PRO A 99 -6.62 -6.49 10.38
C PRO A 99 -6.90 -5.04 10.84
N THR A 100 -6.14 -4.53 11.82
CA THR A 100 -6.33 -3.19 12.38
C THR A 100 -5.21 -2.21 12.03
N GLU A 101 -4.12 -2.66 11.42
CA GLU A 101 -3.02 -1.81 10.98
C GLU A 101 -2.59 -2.16 9.56
N TRP A 102 -2.98 -1.28 8.64
CA TRP A 102 -2.73 -1.41 7.22
C TRP A 102 -2.74 -0.03 6.56
N ALA A 103 -2.18 0.08 5.37
CA ALA A 103 -2.27 1.27 4.55
C ALA A 103 -2.48 0.88 3.08
N LYS A 104 -3.28 1.68 2.37
CA LYS A 104 -3.43 1.61 0.92
C LYS A 104 -3.12 2.97 0.31
N THR A 105 -2.47 3.00 -0.85
CA THR A 105 -2.17 4.23 -1.58
C THR A 105 -2.35 3.99 -3.08
N GLY A 106 -3.03 4.89 -3.77
CA GLY A 106 -3.42 4.64 -5.15
C GLY A 106 -4.48 5.59 -5.66
N ALA A 107 -5.31 5.07 -6.54
CA ALA A 107 -6.36 5.79 -7.23
C ALA A 107 -7.74 5.40 -6.72
N GLU A 108 -8.63 6.37 -6.61
CA GLU A 108 -10.03 6.18 -6.19
C GLU A 108 -10.97 7.08 -7.00
N PHE A 109 -12.06 6.52 -7.51
CA PHE A 109 -13.08 7.27 -8.22
C PHE A 109 -14.13 7.80 -7.23
N ASP A 110 -14.22 9.12 -7.08
CA ASP A 110 -15.13 9.76 -6.14
C ASP A 110 -15.76 11.02 -6.75
N HIS A 111 -17.08 11.15 -6.62
CA HIS A 111 -17.89 12.25 -7.13
C HIS A 111 -17.62 12.57 -8.61
N GLY A 112 -17.54 11.53 -9.44
CA GLY A 112 -17.35 11.66 -10.89
C GLY A 112 -15.92 11.99 -11.32
N LYS A 113 -14.95 11.96 -10.41
CA LYS A 113 -13.55 12.28 -10.68
C LYS A 113 -12.61 11.21 -10.15
N MET A 114 -11.46 11.07 -10.80
CA MET A 114 -10.38 10.23 -10.28
C MET A 114 -9.49 11.04 -9.34
N TRP A 115 -9.26 10.51 -8.15
CA TRP A 115 -8.40 11.05 -7.12
C TRP A 115 -7.21 10.13 -6.91
N TYR A 116 -6.10 10.70 -6.46
CA TYR A 116 -5.02 9.93 -5.86
C TYR A 116 -4.97 10.20 -4.37
N GLY A 117 -4.51 9.23 -3.60
CA GLY A 117 -4.48 9.42 -2.16
C GLY A 117 -4.00 8.19 -1.42
N ALA A 118 -4.22 8.22 -0.11
CA ALA A 118 -3.89 7.15 0.79
C ALA A 118 -4.92 7.02 1.90
N VAL A 119 -5.15 5.80 2.35
CA VAL A 119 -5.82 5.50 3.62
C VAL A 119 -4.81 4.81 4.52
N VAL A 120 -4.65 5.32 5.74
CA VAL A 120 -3.89 4.64 6.79
C VAL A 120 -4.86 4.26 7.90
N CYS A 121 -4.91 2.96 8.19
CA CYS A 121 -5.72 2.41 9.26
C CYS A 121 -4.84 2.16 10.48
N ASN A 122 -5.05 2.92 11.56
CA ASN A 122 -4.25 2.79 12.79
C ASN A 122 -4.97 3.34 14.05
N PRO A 123 -5.90 2.61 14.70
CA PRO A 123 -6.56 1.41 14.20
C PRO A 123 -7.76 1.70 13.29
N PHE A 124 -8.11 2.98 13.10
CA PHE A 124 -9.23 3.41 12.26
C PHE A 124 -8.71 4.11 11.02
N SER A 125 -9.50 4.08 9.95
CA SER A 125 -9.11 4.65 8.66
C SER A 125 -9.09 6.17 8.72
N ASP A 126 -7.95 6.75 8.33
CA ASP A 126 -7.77 8.17 8.04
C ASP A 126 -7.39 8.30 6.56
N TRP A 127 -8.16 9.10 5.81
CA TRP A 127 -8.11 9.20 4.36
C TRP A 127 -7.68 10.59 3.91
N SER A 128 -6.66 10.63 3.06
CA SER A 128 -6.16 11.83 2.41
C SER A 128 -6.24 11.67 0.90
N ILE A 129 -6.75 12.69 0.21
CA ILE A 129 -6.86 12.71 -1.26
C ILE A 129 -6.28 13.99 -1.86
N GLN A 130 -5.89 13.88 -3.13
CA GLN A 130 -5.45 14.97 -3.98
C GLN A 130 -5.92 14.74 -5.42
N PRO A 131 -6.07 15.80 -6.22
CA PRO A 131 -6.42 15.66 -7.63
C PRO A 131 -5.46 14.70 -8.33
N LYS A 132 -5.98 13.86 -9.22
CA LYS A 132 -5.14 12.99 -10.06
C LYS A 132 -4.13 13.86 -10.84
N SER A 133 -2.85 13.48 -10.74
CA SER A 133 -1.73 14.03 -11.51
C SER A 133 -1.27 13.06 -12.61
N ASP A 134 -0.21 13.45 -13.33
CA ASP A 134 0.48 12.58 -14.30
C ASP A 134 1.50 11.63 -13.66
N LEU A 135 1.79 11.81 -12.36
CA LEU A 135 2.53 10.85 -11.54
C LEU A 135 1.73 9.53 -11.43
N THR A 136 2.42 8.38 -11.43
CA THR A 136 1.77 7.06 -11.45
C THR A 136 2.45 6.03 -10.56
N ARG A 137 3.60 6.35 -9.98
CA ARG A 137 4.34 5.45 -9.10
C ARG A 137 4.02 5.75 -7.65
N PHE A 138 3.46 4.77 -6.95
CA PHE A 138 3.17 4.88 -5.52
C PHE A 138 4.20 4.09 -4.74
N THR A 139 4.68 4.66 -3.64
CA THR A 139 5.74 4.04 -2.82
C THR A 139 5.35 4.08 -1.34
N PHE A 140 5.51 2.96 -0.65
CA PHE A 140 5.59 2.92 0.81
C PHE A 140 7.05 2.85 1.26
N SER A 141 7.34 3.55 2.36
CA SER A 141 8.60 3.45 3.10
C SER A 141 8.25 3.14 4.55
N LEU A 142 8.59 1.94 5.01
CA LEU A 142 8.31 1.47 6.36
C LEU A 142 9.64 1.33 7.11
N ASP A 143 9.81 2.13 8.15
CA ASP A 143 11.01 2.10 8.96
C ASP A 143 11.09 0.81 9.82
N PRO A 144 12.29 0.36 10.20
CA PRO A 144 12.47 -0.89 10.93
C PRO A 144 11.87 -0.90 12.35
N THR A 145 11.55 0.27 12.89
CA THR A 145 11.02 0.42 14.26
C THR A 145 9.51 0.60 14.30
N LEU A 146 8.81 0.57 13.15
CA LEU A 146 7.36 0.79 13.06
C LEU A 146 6.92 2.15 13.65
N THR A 147 7.83 3.13 13.69
CA THR A 147 7.56 4.47 14.21
C THR A 147 7.19 5.46 13.12
N THR A 148 7.44 5.13 11.86
CA THR A 148 7.21 5.99 10.71
C THR A 148 6.86 5.17 9.46
N LEU A 149 5.65 5.39 8.96
CA LEU A 149 5.24 5.02 7.61
C LEU A 149 5.22 6.29 6.74
N ARG A 150 5.90 6.26 5.60
CA ARG A 150 5.80 7.32 4.58
C ARG A 150 5.22 6.78 3.30
N ILE A 151 4.47 7.65 2.62
CA ILE A 151 3.82 7.37 1.34
C ILE A 151 4.23 8.45 0.35
N TYR A 152 4.74 8.01 -0.79
CA TYR A 152 5.16 8.90 -1.86
C TYR A 152 4.36 8.64 -3.14
N LEU A 153 4.25 9.68 -3.94
CA LEU A 153 3.78 9.63 -5.32
C LEU A 153 4.89 10.19 -6.22
N GLY A 154 5.23 9.47 -7.27
CA GLY A 154 6.34 9.82 -8.14
C GLY A 154 6.06 9.55 -9.63
N PRO A 155 6.97 10.04 -10.49
CA PRO A 155 6.86 9.84 -11.93
C PRO A 155 6.91 8.35 -12.28
N GLY A 156 6.03 7.89 -13.16
CA GLY A 156 6.13 6.53 -13.71
C GLY A 156 7.28 6.38 -14.71
N SER A 157 7.51 5.16 -15.18
CA SER A 157 8.55 4.81 -16.15
C SER A 157 8.36 5.46 -17.53
N SER A 158 7.15 5.89 -17.86
CA SER A 158 6.87 6.70 -19.05
C SER A 158 7.23 8.17 -18.90
N SER A 159 7.57 8.63 -17.69
CA SER A 159 8.05 10.00 -17.44
C SER A 159 9.52 10.13 -17.81
N PRO A 160 9.93 11.24 -18.45
CA PRO A 160 11.35 11.52 -18.73
C PRO A 160 12.22 11.66 -17.46
N SER A 161 11.62 11.88 -16.29
CA SER A 161 12.32 11.92 -14.99
C SER A 161 12.16 10.58 -14.25
N SER A 162 13.02 9.60 -14.54
CA SER A 162 12.98 8.27 -13.91
C SER A 162 13.68 8.19 -12.55
N ALA A 163 14.26 9.30 -12.06
CA ALA A 163 14.98 9.37 -10.79
C ALA A 163 14.03 9.40 -9.57
N GLU A 164 14.53 8.94 -8.41
CA GLU A 164 13.87 9.12 -7.10
C GLU A 164 13.64 10.60 -6.75
N ASP A 165 14.43 11.51 -7.34
CA ASP A 165 14.34 12.97 -7.18
C ASP A 165 12.96 13.57 -7.54
N GLY A 166 12.06 12.79 -8.14
CA GLY A 166 10.69 13.20 -8.46
C GLY A 166 9.60 12.69 -7.49
N ASP A 167 9.94 11.87 -6.49
CA ASP A 167 8.96 11.39 -5.51
C ASP A 167 8.55 12.55 -4.58
N ILE A 168 7.25 12.87 -4.54
CA ILE A 168 6.67 13.78 -3.57
C ILE A 168 6.05 12.99 -2.42
N MET A 169 6.33 13.38 -1.18
CA MET A 169 5.68 12.78 -0.01
C MET A 169 4.24 13.28 0.08
N ILE A 170 3.27 12.36 0.06
CA ILE A 170 1.84 12.68 0.15
C ILE A 170 1.26 12.35 1.53
N ARG A 171 1.96 11.52 2.32
CA ARG A 171 1.56 11.16 3.68
C ARG A 171 2.77 10.72 4.51
N GLU A 172 2.80 11.16 5.76
CA GLU A 172 3.65 10.58 6.80
C GLU A 172 2.76 10.26 8.01
N VAL A 173 2.97 9.08 8.60
CA VAL A 173 2.29 8.65 9.80
C VAL A 173 3.33 8.21 10.82
N LYS A 174 3.25 8.78 12.01
CA LYS A 174 4.05 8.33 13.15
C LYS A 174 3.33 7.18 13.88
N SER A 175 4.11 6.28 14.47
CA SER A 175 3.64 5.15 15.27
C SER A 175 2.73 4.17 14.50
N PHE A 176 3.09 3.84 13.26
CA PHE A 176 2.37 2.84 12.45
C PHE A 176 2.87 1.42 12.72
N GLY A 177 2.04 0.55 13.29
CA GLY A 177 2.39 -0.86 13.52
C GLY A 177 2.67 -1.20 14.99
N LEU A 178 2.68 -0.20 15.88
CA LEU A 178 2.97 -0.40 17.30
C LEU A 178 1.85 -1.17 18.02
N ILE A 179 0.62 -1.19 17.52
CA ILE A 179 -0.45 -2.01 18.10
C ILE A 179 -0.16 -3.49 17.81
N SER A 180 0.17 -3.82 16.56
CA SER A 180 0.52 -5.17 16.10
C SER A 180 1.79 -5.69 16.75
N ALA A 181 2.74 -4.79 17.03
CA ALA A 181 3.95 -5.13 17.77
C ALA A 181 3.72 -5.31 19.29
N GLY A 182 2.53 -4.99 19.80
CA GLY A 182 2.24 -5.02 21.25
C GLY A 182 2.96 -3.92 22.03
N LEU A 183 3.38 -2.85 21.36
CA LEU A 183 4.18 -1.76 21.93
C LEU A 183 3.37 -0.47 22.16
N ALA A 184 2.12 -0.40 21.72
CA ALA A 184 1.29 0.81 21.79
C ALA A 184 1.05 1.36 23.22
N HIS A 185 1.21 0.53 24.25
CA HIS A 185 1.03 0.92 25.65
C HIS A 185 2.35 1.17 26.39
N ILE A 186 3.49 0.99 25.73
CA ILE A 186 4.80 1.15 26.36
C ILE A 186 5.15 2.63 26.41
N THR A 187 5.53 3.10 27.60
CA THR A 187 5.93 4.50 27.81
C THR A 187 7.34 4.72 27.21
N PRO A 188 7.57 5.78 26.42
CA PRO A 188 8.90 6.12 25.95
C PRO A 188 9.91 6.21 27.10
N GLY A 189 11.08 5.59 26.95
CA GLY A 189 12.13 5.55 27.98
C GLY A 189 11.94 4.50 29.09
N SER A 190 10.85 3.72 29.07
CA SER A 190 10.66 2.59 30.01
C SER A 190 11.37 1.30 29.59
N VAL A 191 11.91 1.26 28.37
CA VAL A 191 12.65 0.13 27.82
C VAL A 191 14.15 0.36 28.05
N PRO A 192 14.93 -0.67 28.46
CA PRO A 192 16.38 -0.56 28.60
C PRO A 192 17.05 0.03 27.36
N GLU A 193 18.03 0.92 27.54
CA GLU A 193 18.73 1.62 26.45
C GLU A 193 19.48 0.67 25.50
N ASP A 194 19.82 -0.55 25.95
CA ASP A 194 20.47 -1.59 25.16
C ASP A 194 19.49 -2.41 24.29
N THR A 195 18.19 -2.16 24.40
CA THR A 195 17.21 -2.79 23.52
C THR A 195 17.31 -2.16 22.13
N ASP A 196 17.71 -2.96 21.14
CA ASP A 196 17.56 -2.65 19.72
C ASP A 196 16.11 -2.99 19.27
N PRO A 197 15.22 -1.99 19.09
CA PRO A 197 13.84 -2.24 18.68
C PRO A 197 13.76 -2.78 17.26
N ALA A 198 14.66 -2.34 16.36
CA ALA A 198 14.71 -2.81 14.99
C ALA A 198 15.04 -4.31 14.94
N ALA A 199 15.99 -4.77 15.75
CA ALA A 199 16.28 -6.20 15.85
C ALA A 199 15.09 -7.03 16.35
N LYS A 200 14.29 -6.50 17.29
CA LYS A 200 13.09 -7.19 17.82
C LYS A 200 11.97 -7.30 16.80
N LEU A 201 11.82 -6.29 15.93
CA LEU A 201 10.74 -6.20 14.96
C LEU A 201 11.11 -6.77 13.59
N ALA A 202 12.40 -6.99 13.32
CA ALA A 202 12.91 -7.44 12.02
C ALA A 202 12.25 -8.72 11.49
N ASP A 203 11.87 -9.64 12.36
CA ASP A 203 11.23 -10.92 11.99
C ASP A 203 9.71 -10.85 11.87
N MET A 204 9.07 -9.72 12.24
CA MET A 204 7.65 -9.54 12.01
C MET A 204 7.35 -9.56 10.51
N GLU A 205 6.25 -10.23 10.16
CA GLU A 205 5.78 -10.31 8.79
C GLU A 205 4.79 -9.19 8.48
N VAL A 206 4.88 -8.68 7.26
CA VAL A 206 3.94 -7.73 6.66
C VAL A 206 3.52 -8.27 5.30
N THR A 207 2.23 -8.18 5.01
CA THR A 207 1.72 -8.44 3.67
C THR A 207 1.97 -7.19 2.81
N VAL A 208 2.55 -7.38 1.64
CA VAL A 208 2.71 -6.34 0.62
C VAL A 208 2.06 -6.81 -0.68
N GLY A 209 1.46 -5.90 -1.44
CA GLY A 209 0.84 -6.26 -2.69
C GLY A 209 0.05 -5.13 -3.32
N VAL A 210 -0.71 -5.48 -4.36
CA VAL A 210 -1.61 -4.56 -5.05
C VAL A 210 -3.04 -5.04 -4.92
N MET A 211 -3.99 -4.11 -4.88
CA MET A 211 -5.40 -4.39 -4.65
C MET A 211 -6.29 -3.65 -5.65
N ALA A 212 -7.49 -4.19 -5.86
CA ALA A 212 -8.58 -3.53 -6.58
C ALA A 212 -9.91 -3.77 -5.83
N CYS A 213 -10.72 -2.73 -5.60
CA CYS A 213 -11.97 -2.79 -4.83
C CYS A 213 -13.10 -2.04 -5.53
N SER A 214 -14.34 -2.50 -5.39
CA SER A 214 -15.55 -1.82 -5.88
C SER A 214 -16.65 -1.86 -4.80
N PRO A 215 -16.69 -0.88 -3.89
CA PRO A 215 -17.53 -0.92 -2.69
C PRO A 215 -19.04 -0.95 -2.97
N ILE A 216 -19.50 -0.28 -4.04
CA ILE A 216 -20.92 -0.20 -4.42
C ILE A 216 -21.21 -0.78 -5.81
N GLY A 217 -20.22 -1.38 -6.46
CA GLY A 217 -20.31 -1.81 -7.85
C GLY A 217 -21.42 -2.82 -8.14
N LYS A 218 -22.06 -2.69 -9.31
CA LYS A 218 -22.90 -3.72 -9.93
C LYS A 218 -22.22 -4.24 -11.20
N GLY A 219 -21.42 -5.29 -11.10
CA GLY A 219 -20.71 -5.91 -12.24
C GLY A 219 -19.18 -5.75 -12.16
N GLU A 220 -18.42 -6.25 -13.12
CA GLU A 220 -16.96 -6.08 -13.09
C GLU A 220 -16.63 -4.59 -13.22
N GLY A 221 -15.91 -4.01 -12.25
CA GLY A 221 -15.47 -2.63 -12.35
C GLY A 221 -14.20 -2.47 -13.19
N PRO A 222 -13.63 -1.26 -13.26
CA PRO A 222 -12.61 -0.90 -14.24
C PRO A 222 -11.38 -1.81 -14.14
N GLU A 223 -10.81 -2.12 -15.30
CA GLU A 223 -9.53 -2.81 -15.34
C GLU A 223 -8.42 -1.85 -14.87
N CYS A 224 -7.62 -2.35 -13.95
CA CYS A 224 -6.49 -1.66 -13.35
C CYS A 224 -5.22 -2.41 -13.72
N VAL A 225 -4.20 -1.67 -14.11
CA VAL A 225 -2.95 -2.22 -14.60
C VAL A 225 -1.81 -1.78 -13.68
N PHE A 226 -1.16 -2.77 -13.09
CA PHE A 226 -0.01 -2.61 -12.22
C PHE A 226 1.25 -3.02 -12.95
N ARG A 227 2.33 -2.23 -12.82
CA ARG A 227 3.63 -2.52 -13.42
C ARG A 227 4.75 -2.24 -12.44
N ARG A 228 5.93 -2.81 -12.71
CA ARG A 228 7.17 -2.52 -11.98
C ARG A 228 6.99 -2.57 -10.47
N PHE A 229 6.48 -3.70 -9.96
CA PHE A 229 6.49 -3.94 -8.54
C PHE A 229 7.94 -4.11 -8.09
N GLU A 230 8.45 -3.14 -7.35
CA GLU A 230 9.86 -3.04 -7.00
C GLU A 230 10.01 -2.88 -5.49
N MET A 231 11.09 -3.47 -4.95
CA MET A 231 11.38 -3.44 -3.53
C MET A 231 12.87 -3.17 -3.29
N ARG A 232 13.17 -2.60 -2.12
CA ARG A 232 14.52 -2.49 -1.59
C ARG A 232 14.51 -2.61 -0.08
N ASP A 233 15.60 -3.07 0.48
CA ASP A 233 15.83 -3.03 1.93
C ASP A 233 16.43 -1.68 2.32
N GLY A 234 16.12 -1.24 3.53
CA GLY A 234 16.45 0.10 3.98
C GLY A 234 15.44 1.15 3.52
N VAL A 235 15.40 2.26 4.26
CA VAL A 235 14.58 3.44 3.95
C VAL A 235 15.46 4.60 3.50
N ARG A 236 14.92 5.49 2.66
CA ARG A 236 15.60 6.73 2.28
C ARG A 236 15.84 7.62 3.51
N SER A 237 16.94 8.37 3.52
CA SER A 237 17.21 9.37 4.57
C SER A 237 16.20 10.51 4.49
N GLU A 238 15.87 11.10 5.64
CA GLU A 238 15.17 12.39 5.67
C GLU A 238 16.11 13.43 5.01
N ALA A 239 15.60 14.14 4.00
CA ALA A 239 16.30 15.25 3.36
C ALA A 239 16.16 16.53 4.20
#